data_AF-A0A380WUB7-F1
#
_entry.id   AF-A0A380WUB7-F1
#
_cell.length_a   1.000
_cell.length_b   1.000
_cell.length_c   1.000
_cell.angle_alpha   90.00
_cell.angle_beta   90.00
_cell.angle_gamma   90.00
#
_symmetry.space_group_name_H-M   'P 1'
#
loop_
_entity.id
_entity.type
_entity.pdbx_description
1 polymer ?
#
loop_
_entity_poly.entity_id
_entity_poly.type
_entity_poly.pdbx_seq_one_letter_code
_entity_poly.pdbx_strand_id
1 'polypeptide(L)'
;MTQSGVDENHIIKFAFDSGSDLLKIGEDLMDLDVLSGERLVDPKKFLDYIMSQTNDNYKFYILLNEVQLLKSFEQVLNEFLRQYNFDVYITGSNSRFLSKDVITEFAGRGDEIHIMPLVFSDFFKLMMVTKKAFLLNIKFTAVYQLEL
;
A
#
# COMPACT_ATOMS: atom_id res chain seq x y z
N MET A 1 -19.68 -5.76 12.97
CA MET A 1 -18.42 -5.82 13.73
C MET A 1 -17.68 -7.08 13.35
N THR A 2 -16.55 -6.97 12.68
CA THR A 2 -15.66 -8.10 12.40
C THR A 2 -14.93 -8.49 13.69
N GLN A 3 -14.34 -9.70 13.73
CA GLN A 3 -13.60 -10.22 14.89
C GLN A 3 -12.42 -9.31 15.35
N SER A 4 -12.06 -8.30 14.54
CA SER A 4 -10.96 -7.36 14.76
C SER A 4 -11.36 -6.07 15.50
N GLY A 5 -12.64 -5.87 15.84
CA GLY A 5 -13.11 -4.68 16.58
C GLY A 5 -13.20 -3.37 15.77
N VAL A 6 -12.78 -3.38 14.50
CA VAL A 6 -12.86 -2.24 13.57
C VAL A 6 -13.92 -2.51 12.50
N ASP A 7 -14.75 -1.51 12.21
CA ASP A 7 -15.72 -1.60 11.10
C ASP A 7 -14.99 -1.56 9.76
N GLU A 8 -15.29 -2.51 8.85
CA GLU A 8 -14.65 -2.57 7.53
C GLU A 8 -14.90 -1.31 6.70
N ASN A 9 -16.03 -0.63 6.92
CA ASN A 9 -16.36 0.62 6.24
C ASN A 9 -15.46 1.79 6.67
N HIS A 10 -14.70 1.64 7.76
CA HIS A 10 -13.76 2.65 8.25
C HIS A 10 -12.31 2.33 7.83
N ILE A 11 -12.11 1.31 6.99
CA ILE A 11 -10.80 0.94 6.46
C ILE A 11 -10.75 1.33 4.99
N ILE A 12 -9.93 2.32 4.66
CA ILE A 12 -9.71 2.77 3.29
C ILE A 12 -8.36 2.21 2.83
N LYS A 13 -8.37 1.50 1.71
CA LYS A 13 -7.17 0.96 1.08
C LYS A 13 -7.01 1.56 -0.31
N PHE A 14 -5.81 2.05 -0.61
CA PHE A 14 -5.50 2.62 -1.91
C PHE A 14 -4.07 2.29 -2.31
N ALA A 15 -3.90 1.67 -3.48
CA ALA A 15 -2.60 1.39 -4.05
C ALA A 15 -2.37 2.28 -5.28
N PHE A 16 -1.32 3.10 -5.26
CA PHE A 16 -1.04 4.07 -6.33
C PHE A 16 -0.52 3.42 -7.62
N ASP A 17 -0.12 2.14 -7.55
CA ASP A 17 0.24 1.28 -8.68
C ASP A 17 -0.93 0.40 -9.19
N SER A 18 -2.12 0.54 -8.59
CA SER A 18 -3.30 -0.27 -8.92
C SER A 18 -4.23 0.47 -9.87
N GLY A 19 -4.36 -0.02 -11.11
CA GLY A 19 -5.30 0.54 -12.08
C GLY A 19 -6.75 0.60 -11.57
N SER A 20 -7.21 -0.42 -10.84
CA SER A 20 -8.55 -0.39 -10.26
C SER A 20 -8.74 0.69 -9.20
N ASP A 21 -7.68 1.08 -8.50
CA ASP A 21 -7.73 2.17 -7.51
C ASP A 21 -7.64 3.53 -8.19
N LEU A 22 -6.78 3.67 -9.20
CA LEU A 22 -6.67 4.86 -10.04
C LEU A 22 -8.02 5.23 -10.70
N LEU A 23 -8.79 4.23 -11.14
CA LEU A 23 -10.15 4.45 -11.65
C LEU A 23 -11.09 5.06 -10.61
N LYS A 24 -10.96 4.74 -9.32
CA LYS A 24 -11.84 5.26 -8.25
C LYS A 24 -11.73 6.79 -8.11
N ILE A 25 -10.58 7.34 -8.48
CA ILE A 25 -10.30 8.78 -8.39
C ILE A 25 -10.41 9.50 -9.74
N GLY A 26 -10.87 8.79 -10.79
CA GLY A 26 -11.01 9.33 -12.13
C GLY A 26 -9.66 9.62 -12.81
N GLU A 27 -8.64 8.82 -12.53
CA GLU A 27 -7.47 8.75 -13.41
C GLU A 27 -7.79 7.89 -14.64
N ASP A 28 -7.23 8.29 -15.78
CA ASP A 28 -7.44 7.60 -17.05
C ASP A 28 -6.49 6.41 -17.17
N LEU A 29 -7.02 5.20 -17.36
CA LEU A 29 -6.21 4.00 -17.57
C LEU A 29 -5.55 3.95 -18.96
N MET A 30 -6.02 4.75 -19.91
CA MET A 30 -5.35 4.89 -21.21
C MET A 30 -4.08 5.74 -21.10
N ASP A 31 -3.89 6.42 -19.97
CA ASP A 31 -2.67 7.17 -19.67
C ASP A 31 -1.57 6.18 -19.24
N LEU A 32 -0.86 5.65 -20.23
CA LEU A 32 0.23 4.69 -20.05
C LEU A 32 1.31 5.23 -19.10
N ASP A 33 1.50 6.55 -19.04
CA ASP A 33 2.50 7.19 -18.18
C ASP A 33 2.13 7.00 -16.70
N VAL A 34 0.84 6.95 -16.35
CA VAL A 34 0.41 6.67 -14.97
C VAL A 34 0.65 5.21 -14.61
N LEU A 35 0.31 4.30 -15.53
CA LEU A 35 0.47 2.86 -15.29
C LEU A 35 1.94 2.43 -15.25
N SER A 36 2.81 3.08 -16.02
CA SER A 36 4.26 2.87 -15.96
C SER A 36 4.92 3.54 -14.76
N GLY A 37 4.21 4.43 -14.06
CA GLY A 37 4.73 5.26 -12.97
C GLY A 37 5.62 6.42 -13.45
N GLU A 38 5.63 6.70 -14.76
CA GLU A 38 6.30 7.87 -15.34
C GLU A 38 5.58 9.19 -14.99
N ARG A 39 4.26 9.13 -14.82
CA ARG A 39 3.42 10.22 -14.31
C ARG A 39 2.94 9.91 -12.89
N LEU A 40 3.16 10.87 -12.00
CA LEU A 40 2.65 10.81 -10.63
C LEU A 40 1.14 11.16 -10.58
N VAL A 41 0.45 10.52 -9.65
CA VAL A 41 -1.00 10.70 -9.40
C VAL A 41 -1.29 12.11 -8.88
N ASP A 42 -2.43 12.68 -9.32
CA ASP A 42 -2.87 14.00 -8.88
C ASP A 42 -3.28 13.99 -7.39
N PRO A 43 -2.63 14.80 -6.52
CA PRO A 43 -2.94 14.86 -5.10
C PRO A 43 -4.35 15.31 -4.81
N LYS A 44 -4.88 16.20 -5.63
CA LYS A 44 -6.22 16.75 -5.45
C LYS A 44 -7.28 15.68 -5.70
N LYS A 45 -7.16 14.92 -6.79
CA LYS A 45 -8.08 13.79 -7.08
C LYS A 45 -8.07 12.77 -5.95
N PHE A 46 -6.89 12.45 -5.45
CA PHE A 46 -6.74 11.51 -4.33
C PHE A 46 -7.33 12.06 -3.02
N LEU A 47 -7.05 13.32 -2.67
CA LEU A 47 -7.63 13.97 -1.49
C LEU A 47 -9.16 14.03 -1.56
N ASP A 48 -9.71 14.45 -2.70
CA ASP A 48 -11.16 14.52 -2.93
C ASP A 48 -11.81 13.15 -2.73
N TYR A 49 -11.15 12.08 -3.19
CA TYR A 49 -11.60 10.71 -2.95
C TYR A 49 -11.58 10.34 -1.46
N ILE A 50 -10.48 10.54 -0.75
CA ILE A 50 -10.40 10.21 0.69
C ILE A 50 -11.45 10.98 1.49
N MET A 51 -11.61 12.28 1.22
CA MET A 51 -12.60 13.11 1.91
C MET A 51 -14.04 12.68 1.60
N SER A 52 -14.31 12.15 0.40
CA SER A 52 -15.64 11.60 0.06
C SER A 52 -15.99 10.30 0.79
N GLN A 53 -14.99 9.56 1.26
CA GLN A 53 -15.15 8.27 1.96
C GLN A 53 -15.11 8.42 3.49
N THR A 54 -14.80 9.62 4.00
CA THR A 54 -14.56 9.87 5.42
C THR A 54 -15.52 10.91 5.98
N ASN A 55 -15.53 11.05 7.30
CA ASN A 55 -16.23 12.10 8.02
C ASN A 55 -15.60 12.30 9.40
N ASP A 56 -15.96 13.39 10.06
CA ASP A 56 -15.33 13.79 11.33
C ASP A 56 -15.83 12.97 12.55
N ASN A 57 -16.89 12.16 12.41
CA ASN A 57 -17.51 11.49 13.55
C ASN A 57 -16.88 10.13 13.87
N TYR A 58 -16.16 9.54 12.93
CA TYR A 58 -15.58 8.21 13.06
C TYR A 58 -14.09 8.22 12.81
N LYS A 59 -13.41 7.27 13.45
CA LYS A 59 -11.99 7.00 13.22
C LYS A 59 -11.82 6.15 11.96
N PHE A 60 -10.93 6.55 11.07
CA PHE A 60 -10.62 5.88 9.81
C PHE A 60 -9.17 5.38 9.80
N TYR A 61 -8.98 4.19 9.25
CA TYR A 61 -7.66 3.59 9.01
C TYR A 61 -7.38 3.65 7.52
N ILE A 62 -6.34 4.40 7.14
CA ILE A 62 -6.01 4.69 5.75
C ILE A 62 -4.71 3.96 5.40
N LEU A 63 -4.80 2.94 4.55
CA LEU A 63 -3.66 2.12 4.12
C LEU A 63 -3.29 2.49 2.68
N LEU A 64 -2.11 3.08 2.51
CA LEU A 64 -1.62 3.59 1.24
C LEU A 64 -0.41 2.79 0.77
N ASN A 65 -0.49 2.22 -0.43
CA ASN A 65 0.61 1.47 -1.02
C ASN A 65 1.26 2.23 -2.17
N GLU A 66 2.60 2.19 -2.23
CA GLU A 66 3.44 2.86 -3.24
C GLU A 66 3.26 4.38 -3.25
N VAL A 67 3.25 5.00 -2.07
CA VAL A 67 2.99 6.45 -1.90
C VAL A 67 3.95 7.36 -2.68
N GLN A 68 5.13 6.88 -3.07
CA GLN A 68 6.04 7.66 -3.92
C GLN A 68 5.49 7.92 -5.33
N LEU A 69 4.43 7.21 -5.75
CA LEU A 69 3.73 7.44 -7.02
C LEU A 69 2.68 8.56 -6.91
N LEU A 70 2.42 9.06 -5.71
CA LEU A 70 1.61 10.25 -5.47
C LEU A 70 2.50 11.50 -5.56
N LYS A 71 2.07 12.49 -6.36
CA LYS A 71 2.83 13.73 -6.48
C LYS A 71 2.84 14.47 -5.14
N SER A 72 4.00 14.97 -4.70
CA SER A 72 4.08 15.74 -3.45
C SER A 72 3.41 15.04 -2.26
N PHE A 73 3.55 13.71 -2.17
CA PHE A 73 2.88 12.88 -1.19
C PHE A 73 3.14 13.34 0.24
N GLU A 74 4.30 13.97 0.49
CA GLU A 74 4.68 14.50 1.80
C GLU A 74 3.66 15.52 2.32
N GLN A 75 3.16 16.38 1.44
CA GLN A 75 2.16 17.40 1.78
C GLN A 75 0.81 16.77 2.10
N VAL A 76 0.42 15.73 1.35
CA VAL A 76 -0.83 14.99 1.55
C VAL A 76 -0.80 14.26 2.89
N LEU A 77 0.28 13.55 3.18
CA LEU A 77 0.44 12.84 4.46
C LEU A 77 0.48 13.82 5.64
N ASN A 78 1.17 14.97 5.48
CA ASN A 78 1.18 16.03 6.49
C ASN A 78 -0.22 16.58 6.80
N GLU A 79 -1.10 16.64 5.80
CA GLU A 79 -2.49 17.00 6.01
C GLU A 79 -3.23 15.92 6.81
N PHE A 80 -3.06 14.65 6.46
CA PHE A 80 -3.72 13.55 7.19
C PHE A 80 -3.25 13.43 8.65
N LEU A 81 -1.96 13.66 8.93
CA LEU A 81 -1.44 13.63 10.30
C LEU A 81 -2.00 14.74 11.21
N ARG A 82 -2.63 15.79 10.64
CA ARG A 82 -3.34 16.81 11.40
C ARG A 82 -4.79 16.40 11.73
N GLN A 83 -5.32 15.39 11.05
CA GLN A 83 -6.68 14.91 11.26
C GLN A 83 -6.69 13.91 12.42
N TYR A 84 -7.32 14.28 13.53
CA TYR A 84 -7.33 13.48 14.77
C TYR A 84 -8.04 12.13 14.63
N ASN A 85 -8.88 11.98 13.61
CA ASN A 85 -9.66 10.80 13.34
C ASN A 85 -9.02 9.89 12.28
N PHE A 86 -7.83 10.21 11.75
CA PHE A 86 -7.13 9.38 10.77
C PHE A 86 -5.92 8.67 11.37
N ASP A 87 -5.87 7.35 11.23
CA ASP A 87 -4.64 6.57 11.39
C ASP A 87 -4.15 6.16 10.00
N VAL A 88 -2.99 6.69 9.58
CA VAL A 88 -2.44 6.48 8.23
C VAL A 88 -1.27 5.50 8.29
N TYR A 89 -1.32 4.48 7.44
CA TYR A 89 -0.27 3.49 7.24
C TYR A 89 0.17 3.54 5.78
N ILE A 90 1.47 3.61 5.56
CA ILE A 90 2.03 3.82 4.24
C ILE A 90 3.12 2.79 3.93
N THR A 91 3.21 2.37 2.68
CA THR A 91 4.29 1.54 2.14
C THR A 91 4.83 2.13 0.85
N GLY A 92 6.08 1.81 0.54
CA GLY A 92 6.75 2.19 -0.70
C GLY A 92 7.97 1.31 -0.93
N SER A 93 8.11 0.76 -2.15
CA SER A 93 9.18 -0.16 -2.50
C SER A 93 10.49 0.52 -2.93
N ASN A 94 10.48 1.83 -3.13
CA ASN A 94 11.65 2.59 -3.57
C ASN A 94 12.45 3.18 -2.38
N SER A 95 13.76 3.02 -2.37
CA SER A 95 14.66 3.56 -1.34
C SER A 95 14.65 5.09 -1.23
N ARG A 96 14.12 5.82 -2.24
CA ARG A 96 13.87 7.26 -2.14
C ARG A 96 12.79 7.63 -1.11
N PHE A 97 11.82 6.75 -0.87
CA PHE A 97 10.80 6.93 0.17
C PHE A 97 11.41 6.92 1.58
N LEU A 98 12.48 6.15 1.77
CA LEU A 98 13.27 6.10 3.00
C LEU A 98 14.41 7.14 3.02
N SER A 99 14.33 8.17 2.18
CA SER A 99 15.30 9.26 2.23
C SER A 99 15.19 10.00 3.56
N LYS A 100 16.32 10.51 4.06
CA LYS A 100 16.38 11.26 5.33
C LYS A 100 15.39 12.43 5.37
N ASP A 101 15.05 13.00 4.22
CA ASP A 101 14.18 14.15 4.10
C ASP A 101 12.72 13.80 4.47
N VAL A 102 12.21 12.66 3.97
CA VAL A 102 10.88 12.14 4.33
C VAL A 102 10.82 11.83 5.82
N ILE A 103 11.86 11.18 6.35
CA ILE A 103 11.94 10.85 7.79
C ILE A 103 11.95 12.12 8.64
N THR A 104 12.66 13.17 8.21
CA THR A 104 12.72 14.44 8.94
C THR A 104 11.39 15.20 8.90
N GLU A 105 10.70 15.19 7.77
CA GLU A 105 9.38 15.82 7.59
C GLU A 105 8.33 15.23 8.56
N PHE A 106 8.42 13.93 8.85
CA PHE A 106 7.49 13.20 9.71
C PHE A 106 8.03 12.92 11.14
N ALA A 107 9.22 13.42 11.46
CA ALA A 107 9.88 13.15 12.74
C ALA A 107 8.99 13.58 13.93
N GLY A 108 8.71 12.62 14.83
CA GLY A 108 7.90 12.84 16.03
C GLY A 108 6.39 12.90 15.80
N ARG A 109 5.90 12.59 14.59
CA ARG A 109 4.46 12.56 14.25
C ARG A 109 3.97 11.19 13.74
N GLY A 110 4.83 10.18 13.78
CA GLY A 110 4.51 8.80 13.44
C GLY A 110 5.61 7.84 13.89
N ASP A 111 5.29 6.55 13.87
CA ASP A 111 6.25 5.47 14.14
C ASP A 111 6.75 4.88 12.81
N GLU A 112 8.07 4.82 12.64
CA GLU A 112 8.69 4.19 11.47
C GLU A 112 8.89 2.68 11.71
N ILE A 113 8.36 1.85 10.82
CA ILE A 113 8.66 0.41 10.79
C ILE A 113 9.51 0.14 9.54
N HIS A 114 10.81 0.01 9.73
CA HIS A 114 11.73 -0.39 8.67
C HIS A 114 11.65 -1.90 8.44
N ILE A 115 11.08 -2.32 7.31
CA ILE A 115 11.01 -3.73 6.92
C ILE A 115 12.20 -4.04 6.01
N MET A 116 13.20 -4.74 6.55
CA MET A 116 14.34 -5.22 5.76
C MET A 116 13.91 -6.43 4.91
N PRO A 117 14.36 -6.55 3.64
CA PRO A 117 14.13 -7.76 2.87
C PRO A 117 14.67 -8.98 3.61
N LEU A 118 13.96 -10.11 3.48
CA LEU A 118 14.40 -11.37 4.05
C LEU A 118 15.78 -11.73 3.49
N VAL A 119 16.75 -11.95 4.36
CA VAL A 119 18.02 -12.53 3.95
C VAL A 119 17.79 -13.97 3.46
N PHE A 120 18.60 -14.43 2.51
CA PHE A 120 18.42 -15.74 1.87
C PHE A 120 18.27 -16.91 2.87
N SER A 121 18.95 -16.82 4.02
CA SER A 121 18.81 -17.79 5.11
C SER A 121 17.41 -17.84 5.73
N ASP A 122 16.76 -16.68 5.89
CA ASP A 122 15.41 -16.62 6.45
C ASP A 122 14.36 -17.06 5.43
N PHE A 123 14.57 -16.75 4.15
CA PHE A 123 13.78 -17.34 3.06
C PHE A 123 13.85 -18.87 3.07
N PHE A 124 15.06 -19.45 3.22
CA PHE A 124 15.24 -20.90 3.30
C PHE A 124 14.57 -21.52 4.54
N LYS A 125 14.69 -20.88 5.71
CA LYS A 125 13.97 -21.32 6.92
C LYS A 125 12.46 -21.27 6.70
N LEU A 126 11.94 -20.20 6.10
CA LEU A 126 10.53 -20.06 5.79
C LEU A 126 10.08 -21.21 4.89
N MET A 127 10.77 -21.43 3.75
CA MET A 127 10.45 -22.53 2.82
C MET A 127 10.54 -23.92 3.47
N MET A 128 11.49 -24.14 4.39
CA MET A 128 11.60 -25.42 5.11
C MET A 128 10.44 -25.64 6.08
N VAL A 129 9.96 -24.58 6.74
CA VAL A 129 8.75 -24.62 7.57
C VAL A 129 7.52 -24.88 6.69
N THR A 130 7.41 -24.22 5.53
CA THR A 130 6.26 -24.40 4.63
C THR A 130 6.26 -25.75 3.92
N LYS A 131 7.41 -26.37 3.62
CA LYS A 131 7.46 -27.72 3.02
C LYS A 131 6.75 -28.78 3.87
N LYS A 132 6.73 -28.62 5.20
CA LYS A 132 5.99 -29.50 6.11
C LYS A 132 4.46 -29.34 5.99
N ALA A 133 3.98 -28.18 5.52
CA ALA A 133 2.58 -27.89 5.23
C ALA A 133 2.18 -28.13 3.76
N PHE A 134 3.12 -27.97 2.82
CA PHE A 134 2.85 -28.04 1.37
C PHE A 134 2.73 -29.47 0.83
N LEU A 135 3.29 -30.47 1.52
CA LEU A 135 3.20 -31.89 1.13
C LEU A 135 1.78 -32.48 1.24
N LEU A 136 0.82 -31.77 1.84
CA LEU A 136 -0.57 -32.26 1.95
C LEU A 136 -1.50 -31.77 0.83
N ASN A 137 -1.10 -30.81 -0.01
CA ASN A 137 -1.99 -30.18 -1.01
C ASN A 137 -1.52 -30.18 -2.47
N ILE A 138 -0.34 -30.75 -2.80
CA ILE A 138 -0.01 -31.05 -4.20
C ILE A 138 -0.50 -32.45 -4.56
N LYS A 139 -1.80 -32.56 -4.81
CA LYS A 139 -2.38 -33.69 -5.56
C LYS A 139 -3.35 -33.21 -6.64
N PHE A 140 -3.08 -32.08 -7.30
CA PHE A 140 -3.79 -31.74 -8.53
C PHE A 140 -2.88 -31.06 -9.57
N THR A 141 -2.68 -31.81 -10.66
CA THR A 141 -2.46 -31.35 -12.04
C THR A 141 -1.10 -30.72 -12.39
N ALA A 142 -0.11 -31.58 -12.59
CA ALA A 142 0.89 -31.40 -13.65
C ALA A 142 0.39 -32.12 -14.90
N VAL A 143 0.09 -31.40 -15.98
CA VAL A 143 0.15 -31.94 -17.35
C VAL A 143 1.19 -31.10 -18.07
N TYR A 144 2.38 -31.68 -18.19
CA TYR A 144 3.44 -31.20 -19.07
C TYR A 144 3.11 -31.57 -20.51
N GLN A 145 3.28 -30.64 -21.44
CA GLN A 145 3.69 -31.02 -22.79
C GLN A 145 4.64 -29.95 -23.34
N LEU A 146 5.94 -30.26 -23.24
CA LEU A 146 7.01 -29.73 -24.08
C LEU A 146 7.26 -30.83 -25.10
N GLU A 147 7.07 -30.55 -26.38
CA GLU A 147 7.85 -31.22 -27.42
C GLU A 147 8.55 -30.14 -28.25
N LEU A 148 9.88 -30.25 -28.18
CA LEU A 148 10.97 -29.79 -29.06
C LEU A 148 10.72 -28.61 -30.02
#